data_AF-A0A7Z8ZFB2-F1
#
_entry.id   AF-A0A7Z8ZFB2-F1
#
_cell.length_a   1.000
_cell.length_b   1.000
_cell.length_c   1.000
_cell.angle_alpha   90.00
_cell.angle_beta   90.00
_cell.angle_gamma   90.00
#
_symmetry.space_group_name_H-M   'P 1'
#
loop_
_entity.id
_entity.type
_entity.pdbx_description
1 polymer ?
#
loop_
_entity_poly.entity_id
_entity_poly.type
_entity_poly.pdbx_seq_one_letter_code
_entity_poly.pdbx_strand_id
1 'polypeptide(L)'
;MGIVYLEHGVTSYHADALSIHNNFIAECGNCIELRGSGQASKITDNLIGAGYKGYSIYAQNFGGLLVAANNVFPRGSSSIHFSGVVRSTITSNRLHSFYPGMLVLDDNSSENLVSANHFLREREPWGPMQPYDNGLDDLYGLLYISGNNNSVIANHISETIDAQYIKPSGARPVILRIVSGNGNYISDNHIVPTTVTSETKTVAANSCFHAQVGSLLTINALQSLDVVMVKVEAESQQNTILDSGCDAQVVIDRTLNAFRATPVPGI
;
A
#
# COMPACT_ATOMS: atom_id res chain seq x y z
N MET A 1 0.21 4.12 27.61
CA MET A 1 -1.20 4.15 27.14
C MET A 1 -1.21 4.99 25.88
N GLY A 2 -1.75 4.47 24.77
CA GLY A 2 -1.71 5.12 23.45
C GLY A 2 -2.95 5.97 23.14
N ILE A 3 -3.02 6.51 21.93
CA ILE A 3 -4.19 7.21 21.39
C ILE A 3 -5.11 6.14 20.78
N VAL A 4 -6.24 5.85 21.43
CA VAL A 4 -7.13 4.71 21.08
C VAL A 4 -8.61 5.05 21.26
N TYR A 5 -9.49 4.39 20.50
CA TYR A 5 -10.96 4.55 20.55
C TYR A 5 -11.45 5.98 20.33
N LEU A 6 -10.81 6.68 19.39
CA LEU A 6 -11.25 7.97 18.88
C LEU A 6 -11.71 7.84 17.43
N GLU A 7 -12.67 8.66 17.02
CA GLU A 7 -12.98 8.78 15.59
C GLU A 7 -11.78 9.35 14.81
N HIS A 8 -11.04 10.28 15.44
CA HIS A 8 -9.82 10.90 14.92
C HIS A 8 -8.74 10.89 16.01
N GLY A 9 -7.58 10.30 15.72
CA GLY A 9 -6.43 10.25 16.63
C GLY A 9 -5.71 11.59 16.71
N VAL A 10 -5.01 11.96 15.65
CA VAL A 10 -4.25 13.21 15.51
C VAL A 10 -4.64 13.88 14.21
N THR A 11 -5.28 15.05 14.31
CA THR A 11 -5.54 15.92 13.16
C THR A 11 -4.78 17.23 13.35
N SER A 12 -3.90 17.55 12.42
CA SER A 12 -3.11 18.79 12.44
C SER A 12 -3.32 19.56 11.13
N TYR A 13 -3.53 20.86 11.23
CA TYR A 13 -3.71 21.74 10.08
C TYR A 13 -2.53 22.70 9.97
N HIS A 14 -2.06 22.97 8.75
CA HIS A 14 -1.05 24.00 8.47
C HIS A 14 0.25 23.79 9.27
N ALA A 15 0.79 22.57 9.22
CA ALA A 15 1.92 22.17 10.04
C ALA A 15 3.27 22.53 9.40
N ASP A 16 4.16 23.12 10.19
CA ASP A 16 5.56 23.38 9.82
C ASP A 16 6.48 22.72 10.83
N ALA A 17 7.50 22.01 10.35
CA ALA A 17 8.49 21.31 11.17
C ALA A 17 7.89 20.39 12.25
N LEU A 18 6.71 19.82 11.99
CA LEU A 18 6.03 18.92 12.92
C LEU A 18 6.78 17.59 13.06
N SER A 19 6.78 17.03 14.27
CA SER A 19 7.28 15.68 14.51
C SER A 19 6.23 14.84 15.26
N ILE A 20 5.67 13.84 14.58
CA ILE A 20 4.88 12.78 15.21
C ILE A 20 5.79 11.54 15.34
N HIS A 21 6.30 11.31 16.54
CA HIS A 21 7.37 10.33 16.77
C HIS A 21 7.06 9.38 17.92
N ASN A 22 7.29 8.07 17.71
CA ASN A 22 7.24 7.03 18.73
C ASN A 22 5.91 6.95 19.49
N ASN A 23 4.79 7.03 18.75
CA ASN A 23 3.45 6.92 19.31
C ASN A 23 2.84 5.53 19.06
N PHE A 24 1.87 5.19 19.90
CA PHE A 24 0.93 4.10 19.65
C PHE A 24 -0.45 4.70 19.36
N ILE A 25 -0.94 4.58 18.12
CA ILE A 25 -2.19 5.18 17.64
C ILE A 25 -3.03 4.09 16.96
N ALA A 26 -3.96 3.47 17.68
CA ALA A 26 -4.63 2.27 17.19
C ALA A 26 -6.12 2.24 17.55
N GLU A 27 -6.90 1.47 16.79
CA GLU A 27 -8.35 1.33 16.98
C GLU A 27 -9.08 2.68 16.94
N CYS A 28 -8.53 3.64 16.18
CA CYS A 28 -9.18 4.88 15.84
C CYS A 28 -9.87 4.75 14.48
N GLY A 29 -10.88 5.59 14.20
CA GLY A 29 -11.44 5.72 12.86
C GLY A 29 -10.35 6.15 11.86
N ASN A 30 -9.74 7.30 12.15
CA ASN A 30 -8.56 7.85 11.50
C ASN A 30 -7.42 7.99 12.51
N CYS A 31 -6.18 7.70 12.14
CA CYS A 31 -5.04 7.80 13.05
C CYS A 31 -4.31 9.14 12.91
N ILE A 32 -3.60 9.40 11.81
CA ILE A 32 -2.87 10.66 11.59
C ILE A 32 -3.41 11.34 10.34
N GLU A 33 -3.81 12.60 10.47
CA GLU A 33 -4.30 13.43 9.37
C GLU A 33 -3.60 14.80 9.39
N LEU A 34 -2.75 15.04 8.41
CA LEU A 34 -2.14 16.33 8.16
C LEU A 34 -2.91 17.06 7.05
N ARG A 35 -3.63 18.11 7.40
CA ARG A 35 -4.65 18.74 6.53
C ARG A 35 -4.29 20.19 6.18
N GLY A 36 -4.91 20.69 5.11
CA GLY A 36 -4.69 22.04 4.60
C GLY A 36 -3.42 22.14 3.78
N SER A 37 -2.27 22.24 4.46
CA SER A 37 -0.94 22.26 3.87
C SER A 37 0.14 22.08 4.93
N GLY A 38 1.39 21.92 4.52
CA GLY A 38 2.51 22.00 5.46
C GLY A 38 3.86 21.68 4.84
N GLN A 39 4.91 21.70 5.67
CA GLN A 39 6.27 21.48 5.20
C GLN A 39 7.20 20.89 6.27
N ALA A 40 8.32 20.32 5.81
CA ALA A 40 9.47 19.91 6.62
C ALA A 40 9.12 19.05 7.86
N SER A 41 8.01 18.32 7.77
CA SER A 41 7.44 17.56 8.88
C SER A 41 7.87 16.09 8.80
N LYS A 42 7.75 15.35 9.91
CA LYS A 42 8.07 13.93 9.98
C LYS A 42 7.10 13.11 10.80
N ILE A 43 6.81 11.91 10.33
CA ILE A 43 6.02 10.87 11.00
C ILE A 43 6.90 9.63 11.10
N THR A 44 7.47 9.37 12.29
CA THR A 44 8.43 8.27 12.45
C THR A 44 8.23 7.39 13.67
N ASP A 45 8.60 6.12 13.54
CA ASP A 45 8.65 5.15 14.66
C ASP A 45 7.31 4.90 15.34
N ASN A 46 6.20 5.09 14.63
CA ASN A 46 4.86 4.90 15.20
C ASN A 46 4.31 3.48 14.95
N LEU A 47 3.50 3.01 15.89
CA LEU A 47 2.64 1.84 15.76
C LEU A 47 1.21 2.34 15.45
N ILE A 48 0.69 2.03 14.26
CA ILE A 48 -0.54 2.66 13.74
C ILE A 48 -1.55 1.62 13.24
N GLY A 49 -2.81 1.71 13.67
CA GLY A 49 -3.91 0.90 13.11
C GLY A 49 -5.26 1.61 13.12
N ALA A 50 -5.76 2.00 11.94
CA ALA A 50 -7.01 2.73 11.77
C ALA A 50 -8.23 1.83 11.46
N GLY A 51 -9.38 2.43 11.20
CA GLY A 51 -10.63 1.77 10.79
C GLY A 51 -10.82 1.71 9.28
N TYR A 52 -11.68 0.79 8.80
CA TYR A 52 -11.84 0.48 7.36
C TYR A 52 -12.40 1.61 6.49
N LYS A 53 -12.90 2.69 7.09
CA LYS A 53 -13.35 3.92 6.40
C LYS A 53 -12.40 5.11 6.58
N GLY A 54 -11.32 4.96 7.32
CA GLY A 54 -10.44 6.07 7.70
C GLY A 54 -8.97 5.79 7.45
N TYR A 55 -8.18 6.85 7.54
CA TYR A 55 -6.76 6.82 7.15
C TYR A 55 -5.86 6.39 8.31
N SER A 56 -4.88 5.53 8.03
CA SER A 56 -3.78 5.31 8.97
C SER A 56 -2.85 6.54 9.00
N ILE A 57 -2.34 6.95 7.84
CA ILE A 57 -1.60 8.21 7.66
C ILE A 57 -2.17 8.93 6.44
N TYR A 58 -2.66 10.15 6.62
CA TYR A 58 -3.10 11.04 5.57
C TYR A 58 -2.31 12.35 5.60
N ALA A 59 -1.91 12.83 4.43
CA ALA A 59 -1.35 14.17 4.29
C ALA A 59 -1.88 14.85 3.01
N GLN A 60 -2.19 16.14 3.12
CA GLN A 60 -2.67 16.96 2.01
C GLN A 60 -1.83 18.22 1.82
N ASN A 61 -1.32 18.44 0.60
CA ASN A 61 -0.53 19.61 0.21
C ASN A 61 0.73 19.82 1.08
N PHE A 62 1.48 18.75 1.32
CA PHE A 62 2.75 18.81 2.06
C PHE A 62 3.97 18.82 1.13
N GLY A 63 5.00 19.57 1.51
CA GLY A 63 6.32 19.55 0.88
C GLY A 63 7.40 19.05 1.83
N GLY A 64 8.26 18.13 1.40
CA GLY A 64 9.37 17.66 2.24
C GLY A 64 8.92 16.90 3.50
N LEU A 65 7.82 16.16 3.42
CA LEU A 65 7.35 15.29 4.48
C LEU A 65 8.18 13.99 4.52
N LEU A 66 8.63 13.57 5.69
CA LEU A 66 9.29 12.29 5.91
C LEU A 66 8.38 11.33 6.68
N VAL A 67 8.01 10.21 6.05
CA VAL A 67 7.27 9.10 6.68
C VAL A 67 8.18 7.88 6.71
N ALA A 68 8.72 7.55 7.88
CA ALA A 68 9.71 6.48 7.99
C ALA A 68 9.65 5.66 9.28
N ALA A 69 10.09 4.40 9.22
CA ALA A 69 10.19 3.50 10.38
C ALA A 69 8.85 3.25 11.10
N ASN A 70 7.70 3.47 10.45
CA ASN A 70 6.41 3.15 11.05
C ASN A 70 6.05 1.68 10.81
N ASN A 71 5.36 1.07 11.78
CA ASN A 71 4.65 -0.19 11.58
C ASN A 71 3.16 0.10 11.55
N VAL A 72 2.62 0.16 10.33
CA VAL A 72 1.20 0.36 10.08
C VAL A 72 0.57 -1.01 9.91
N PHE A 73 -0.41 -1.33 10.75
CA PHE A 73 -1.17 -2.55 10.70
C PHE A 73 -2.65 -2.25 10.38
N PRO A 74 -3.45 -3.28 10.03
CA PRO A 74 -4.84 -3.09 9.67
C PRO A 74 -5.66 -2.38 10.76
N ARG A 75 -6.77 -1.75 10.41
CA ARG A 75 -7.55 -1.94 9.18
C ARG A 75 -7.93 -0.64 8.49
N GLY A 76 -7.01 0.32 8.44
CA GLY A 76 -7.22 1.58 7.71
C GLY A 76 -7.66 1.35 6.25
N SER A 77 -8.45 2.27 5.69
CA SER A 77 -8.81 2.26 4.27
C SER A 77 -7.59 2.33 3.36
N SER A 78 -6.51 2.94 3.86
CA SER A 78 -5.17 2.99 3.28
C SER A 78 -4.13 3.05 4.40
N SER A 79 -2.93 2.53 4.17
CA SER A 79 -1.80 2.67 5.10
C SER A 79 -1.22 4.09 5.04
N ILE A 80 -1.02 4.63 3.84
CA ILE A 80 -0.55 6.00 3.59
C ILE A 80 -1.31 6.59 2.40
N HIS A 81 -1.90 7.77 2.58
CA HIS A 81 -2.60 8.50 1.53
C HIS A 81 -2.07 9.93 1.45
N PHE A 82 -1.51 10.29 0.30
CA PHE A 82 -1.04 11.61 -0.05
C PHE A 82 -1.94 12.22 -1.12
N SER A 83 -2.43 13.44 -0.87
CA SER A 83 -3.18 14.25 -1.83
C SER A 83 -2.42 15.56 -2.06
N GLY A 84 -1.92 15.79 -3.29
CA GLY A 84 -1.10 16.97 -3.62
C GLY A 84 0.21 17.08 -2.84
N VAL A 85 0.75 15.97 -2.33
CA VAL A 85 2.01 15.96 -1.57
C VAL A 85 3.18 15.87 -2.54
N VAL A 86 4.21 16.69 -2.33
CA VAL A 86 5.35 16.78 -3.24
C VAL A 86 6.68 16.65 -2.52
N ARG A 87 7.71 16.19 -3.23
CA ARG A 87 9.11 16.19 -2.76
C ARG A 87 9.27 15.56 -1.37
N SER A 88 8.48 14.51 -1.11
CA SER A 88 8.37 13.86 0.19
C SER A 88 8.85 12.42 0.10
N THR A 89 9.13 11.81 1.25
CA THR A 89 9.74 10.49 1.34
C THR A 89 8.90 9.55 2.19
N ILE A 90 8.56 8.38 1.65
CA ILE A 90 7.97 7.24 2.35
C ILE A 90 9.00 6.12 2.31
N THR A 91 9.70 5.89 3.42
CA THR A 91 10.79 4.91 3.44
C THR A 91 10.86 4.04 4.67
N SER A 92 11.28 2.79 4.51
CA SER A 92 11.58 1.90 5.65
C SER A 92 10.38 1.67 6.58
N ASN A 93 9.16 1.67 6.04
CA ASN A 93 7.96 1.34 6.79
C ASN A 93 7.57 -0.12 6.58
N ARG A 94 6.95 -0.74 7.60
CA ARG A 94 6.22 -2.00 7.45
C ARG A 94 4.74 -1.68 7.38
N LEU A 95 4.10 -2.02 6.27
CA LEU A 95 2.73 -1.66 5.95
C LEU A 95 1.93 -2.94 5.73
N HIS A 96 0.96 -3.20 6.60
CA HIS A 96 0.07 -4.35 6.51
C HIS A 96 -1.38 -3.87 6.38
N SER A 97 -2.08 -4.36 5.35
CA SER A 97 -3.47 -4.02 5.05
C SER A 97 -4.29 -5.28 4.77
N PHE A 98 -5.59 -5.19 5.00
CA PHE A 98 -6.57 -6.20 4.54
C PHE A 98 -7.22 -5.86 3.20
N TYR A 99 -6.93 -4.66 2.67
CA TYR A 99 -7.64 -4.07 1.54
C TYR A 99 -6.66 -3.48 0.50
N PRO A 100 -7.08 -3.38 -0.79
CA PRO A 100 -6.38 -2.61 -1.82
C PRO A 100 -6.23 -1.12 -1.45
N GLY A 101 -5.40 -0.38 -2.18
CA GLY A 101 -5.16 1.05 -1.92
C GLY A 101 -4.32 1.30 -0.67
N MET A 102 -3.30 0.47 -0.41
CA MET A 102 -2.41 0.60 0.74
C MET A 102 -1.63 1.91 0.73
N LEU A 103 -1.05 2.24 -0.44
CA LEU A 103 -0.40 3.51 -0.71
C LEU A 103 -1.15 4.21 -1.82
N VAL A 104 -1.58 5.44 -1.55
CA VAL A 104 -2.26 6.29 -2.53
C VAL A 104 -1.48 7.59 -2.65
N LEU A 105 -0.94 7.86 -3.84
CA LEU A 105 -0.43 9.16 -4.25
C LEU A 105 -1.44 9.74 -5.25
N ASP A 106 -2.24 10.70 -4.83
CA ASP A 106 -3.30 11.30 -5.65
C ASP A 106 -3.21 12.83 -5.69
N ASP A 107 -4.10 13.47 -6.44
CA ASP A 107 -4.15 14.91 -6.66
C ASP A 107 -2.79 15.49 -7.10
N ASN A 108 -2.16 14.83 -8.07
CA ASN A 108 -0.86 15.22 -8.62
C ASN A 108 0.29 15.19 -7.59
N SER A 109 0.26 14.23 -6.66
CA SER A 109 1.37 13.99 -5.73
C SER A 109 2.63 13.60 -6.51
N SER A 110 3.66 14.46 -6.47
CA SER A 110 4.78 14.44 -7.44
C SER A 110 6.16 14.55 -6.80
N GLU A 111 7.19 14.06 -7.49
CA GLU A 111 8.59 14.09 -7.01
C GLU A 111 8.79 13.38 -5.66
N ASN A 112 7.93 12.42 -5.30
CA ASN A 112 8.04 11.69 -4.04
C ASN A 112 8.90 10.43 -4.18
N LEU A 113 9.64 10.09 -3.12
CA LEU A 113 10.38 8.84 -2.99
C LEU A 113 9.60 7.83 -2.16
N VAL A 114 9.35 6.65 -2.71
CA VAL A 114 8.75 5.49 -2.02
C VAL A 114 9.75 4.34 -2.10
N SER A 115 10.46 4.07 -1.01
CA SER A 115 11.56 3.09 -1.08
C SER A 115 11.77 2.27 0.19
N ALA A 116 12.30 1.05 0.05
CA ALA A 116 12.63 0.17 1.17
C ALA A 116 11.46 -0.11 2.13
N ASN A 117 10.21 -0.06 1.64
CA ASN A 117 9.04 -0.43 2.43
C ASN A 117 8.71 -1.91 2.24
N HIS A 118 8.12 -2.53 3.26
CA HIS A 118 7.53 -3.86 3.17
C HIS A 118 6.00 -3.72 3.19
N PHE A 119 5.36 -4.04 2.07
CA PHE A 119 3.92 -4.12 1.93
C PHE A 119 3.47 -5.56 2.10
N LEU A 120 2.47 -5.77 2.93
CA LEU A 120 1.74 -7.02 3.04
C LEU A 120 0.26 -6.72 2.89
N ARG A 121 -0.37 -7.37 1.92
CA ARG A 121 -1.83 -7.43 1.81
C ARG A 121 -2.24 -8.87 2.05
N GLU A 122 -3.12 -9.09 3.03
CA GLU A 122 -3.82 -10.36 3.20
C GLU A 122 -5.33 -10.17 3.34
N ARG A 123 -6.10 -11.22 3.59
CA ARG A 123 -7.54 -11.11 3.91
C ARG A 123 -7.72 -11.11 5.42
N GLU A 124 -8.66 -10.31 5.93
CA GLU A 124 -9.02 -10.27 7.37
C GLU A 124 -9.28 -11.69 7.91
N PRO A 125 -8.43 -12.19 8.83
CA PRO A 125 -8.60 -13.54 9.38
C PRO A 125 -9.65 -13.59 10.49
N TRP A 126 -10.02 -12.45 11.10
CA TRP A 126 -10.97 -12.41 12.21
C TRP A 126 -12.42 -12.32 11.72
N GLY A 127 -13.18 -13.39 11.96
CA GLY A 127 -14.56 -13.58 11.49
C GLY A 127 -15.49 -12.35 11.61
N PRO A 128 -15.59 -11.69 12.78
CA PRO A 128 -16.45 -10.51 12.96
C PRO A 128 -16.14 -9.34 12.03
N MET A 129 -14.91 -9.22 11.52
CA MET A 129 -14.47 -8.10 10.70
C MET A 129 -14.46 -8.41 9.19
N GLN A 130 -14.59 -9.67 8.81
CA GLN A 130 -14.63 -10.09 7.39
C GLN A 130 -15.73 -9.43 6.53
N PRO A 131 -16.91 -9.04 7.08
CA PRO A 131 -17.91 -8.33 6.28
C PRO A 131 -17.55 -6.89 5.90
N TYR A 132 -16.51 -6.31 6.48
CA TYR A 132 -16.13 -4.90 6.26
C TYR A 132 -14.93 -4.79 5.33
N ASP A 133 -15.06 -3.93 4.32
CA ASP A 133 -13.98 -3.53 3.41
C ASP A 133 -13.97 -2.00 3.19
N ASN A 134 -12.97 -1.52 2.46
CA ASN A 134 -12.84 -0.09 2.11
C ASN A 134 -13.59 0.30 0.83
N GLY A 135 -14.39 -0.61 0.24
CA GLY A 135 -15.13 -0.37 -1.00
C GLY A 135 -14.30 -0.40 -2.30
N LEU A 136 -12.98 -0.65 -2.23
CA LEU A 136 -12.12 -0.78 -3.41
C LEU A 136 -12.05 -2.24 -3.88
N ASP A 137 -11.89 -2.43 -5.18
CA ASP A 137 -11.64 -3.73 -5.79
C ASP A 137 -10.13 -3.98 -6.01
N ASP A 138 -9.76 -5.21 -6.38
CA ASP A 138 -8.36 -5.59 -6.56
C ASP A 138 -7.74 -5.06 -7.87
N LEU A 139 -8.52 -4.35 -8.71
CA LEU A 139 -8.01 -3.61 -9.87
C LEU A 139 -7.55 -2.20 -9.53
N TYR A 140 -7.88 -1.70 -8.34
CA TYR A 140 -7.47 -0.37 -7.87
C TYR A 140 -5.95 -0.23 -7.80
N GLY A 141 -5.24 -1.30 -7.41
CA GLY A 141 -3.81 -1.25 -7.09
C GLY A 141 -3.59 -1.35 -5.58
N LEU A 142 -2.52 -2.03 -5.14
CA LEU A 142 -2.01 -1.86 -3.77
C LEU A 142 -1.29 -0.52 -3.62
N LEU A 143 -0.53 -0.15 -4.64
CA LEU A 143 0.14 1.13 -4.80
C LEU A 143 -0.52 1.86 -5.97
N TYR A 144 -1.19 2.97 -5.67
CA TYR A 144 -1.88 3.83 -6.64
C TYR A 144 -1.09 5.14 -6.82
N ILE A 145 -0.81 5.51 -8.07
CA ILE A 145 -0.02 6.71 -8.39
C ILE A 145 -0.74 7.57 -9.43
N SER A 146 -1.01 8.81 -9.06
CA SER A 146 -1.59 9.88 -9.89
C SER A 146 -0.75 11.13 -9.64
N GLY A 147 0.27 11.33 -10.47
CA GLY A 147 1.27 12.38 -10.31
C GLY A 147 2.55 12.14 -11.08
N ASN A 148 3.46 13.10 -11.04
CA ASN A 148 4.63 13.16 -11.91
C ASN A 148 5.94 12.85 -11.18
N ASN A 149 6.89 12.25 -11.88
CA ASN A 149 8.29 12.12 -11.44
C ASN A 149 8.48 11.47 -10.07
N ASN A 150 7.56 10.61 -9.63
CA ASN A 150 7.74 9.85 -8.40
C ASN A 150 8.76 8.73 -8.63
N SER A 151 9.46 8.35 -7.56
CA SER A 151 10.40 7.23 -7.54
C SER A 151 9.88 6.12 -6.62
N VAL A 152 9.56 4.94 -7.17
CA VAL A 152 9.14 3.76 -6.39
C VAL A 152 10.17 2.66 -6.55
N ILE A 153 11.06 2.54 -5.56
CA ILE A 153 12.31 1.79 -5.70
C ILE A 153 12.54 0.84 -4.55
N ALA A 154 12.95 -0.40 -4.82
CA ALA A 154 13.41 -1.34 -3.80
C ALA A 154 12.39 -1.62 -2.68
N ASN A 155 11.10 -1.74 -3.04
CA ASN A 155 10.07 -2.18 -2.10
C ASN A 155 9.87 -3.69 -2.18
N HIS A 156 9.47 -4.31 -1.07
CA HIS A 156 8.98 -5.68 -1.04
C HIS A 156 7.46 -5.67 -0.92
N ILE A 157 6.76 -6.41 -1.78
CA ILE A 157 5.30 -6.41 -1.81
C ILE A 157 4.80 -7.85 -1.82
N SER A 158 4.18 -8.27 -0.72
CA SER A 158 3.49 -9.56 -0.62
C SER A 158 1.99 -9.35 -0.78
N GLU A 159 1.40 -9.99 -1.79
CA GLU A 159 -0.06 -10.08 -1.98
C GLU A 159 -0.47 -11.52 -1.67
N THR A 160 -1.27 -11.73 -0.63
CA THR A 160 -1.79 -13.04 -0.27
C THR A 160 -3.30 -13.00 -0.20
N ILE A 161 -3.98 -13.45 -1.25
CA ILE A 161 -5.44 -13.51 -1.30
C ILE A 161 -5.88 -14.85 -1.91
N ASP A 162 -6.85 -15.49 -1.28
CA ASP A 162 -7.53 -16.64 -1.91
C ASP A 162 -8.33 -16.15 -3.12
N ALA A 163 -8.07 -16.78 -4.27
CA ALA A 163 -8.63 -16.44 -5.57
C ALA A 163 -10.16 -16.28 -5.57
N GLN A 164 -10.89 -16.98 -4.69
CA GLN A 164 -12.35 -16.84 -4.60
C GLN A 164 -12.81 -15.47 -4.08
N TYR A 165 -11.94 -14.74 -3.38
CA TYR A 165 -12.25 -13.41 -2.82
C TYR A 165 -11.77 -12.25 -3.68
N ILE A 166 -11.17 -12.54 -4.84
CA ILE A 166 -10.76 -11.50 -5.78
C ILE A 166 -12.00 -10.79 -6.31
N LYS A 167 -11.96 -9.46 -6.28
CA LYS A 167 -13.00 -8.56 -6.79
C LYS A 167 -12.42 -7.71 -7.94
N PRO A 168 -13.10 -7.63 -9.10
CA PRO A 168 -14.23 -8.46 -9.50
C PRO A 168 -13.81 -9.92 -9.74
N SER A 169 -14.77 -10.85 -9.67
CA SER A 169 -14.49 -12.28 -9.82
C SER A 169 -13.80 -12.58 -11.16
N GLY A 170 -12.73 -13.37 -11.12
CA GLY A 170 -11.93 -13.75 -12.30
C GLY A 170 -10.95 -12.67 -12.78
N ALA A 171 -10.87 -11.52 -12.10
CA ALA A 171 -9.85 -10.52 -12.40
C ALA A 171 -8.45 -10.98 -11.99
N ARG A 172 -7.44 -10.36 -12.61
CA ARG A 172 -6.05 -10.39 -12.17
C ARG A 172 -5.82 -9.16 -11.29
N PRO A 173 -5.54 -9.31 -9.99
CA PRO A 173 -5.22 -8.18 -9.11
C PRO A 173 -4.11 -7.31 -9.71
N VAL A 174 -4.19 -6.00 -9.51
CA VAL A 174 -3.14 -5.06 -9.89
C VAL A 174 -2.35 -4.70 -8.64
N ILE A 175 -1.02 -4.79 -8.71
CA ILE A 175 -0.16 -4.49 -7.55
C ILE A 175 0.24 -3.01 -7.55
N LEU A 176 0.91 -2.54 -8.61
CA LEU A 176 1.29 -1.14 -8.79
C LEU A 176 0.56 -0.57 -9.99
N ARG A 177 -0.26 0.47 -9.77
CA ARG A 177 -1.06 1.13 -10.80
C ARG A 177 -0.66 2.59 -10.94
N ILE A 178 -0.13 2.95 -12.11
CA ILE A 178 0.17 4.34 -12.47
C ILE A 178 -0.97 4.85 -13.32
N VAL A 179 -1.83 5.67 -12.73
CA VAL A 179 -3.08 6.11 -13.32
C VAL A 179 -2.90 7.34 -14.19
N SER A 180 -2.11 8.31 -13.74
CA SER A 180 -1.88 9.55 -14.47
C SER A 180 -0.51 10.15 -14.13
N GLY A 181 -0.06 11.08 -14.98
CA GLY A 181 1.18 11.81 -14.81
C GLY A 181 2.34 11.21 -15.59
N ASN A 182 3.50 11.87 -15.55
CA ASN A 182 4.62 11.57 -16.41
C ASN A 182 5.91 11.36 -15.64
N GLY A 183 6.82 10.59 -16.22
CA GLY A 183 8.20 10.49 -15.73
C GLY A 183 8.35 9.70 -14.44
N ASN A 184 7.36 8.90 -14.02
CA ASN A 184 7.50 8.07 -12.83
C ASN A 184 8.56 6.97 -13.08
N TYR A 185 9.40 6.75 -12.08
CA TYR A 185 10.51 5.79 -12.11
C TYR A 185 10.23 4.65 -11.13
N ILE A 186 9.96 3.46 -11.67
CA ILE A 186 9.62 2.26 -10.91
C ILE A 186 10.73 1.23 -11.13
N SER A 187 11.49 0.89 -10.08
CA SER A 187 12.66 0.00 -10.22
C SER A 187 12.83 -0.96 -9.05
N ASP A 188 13.28 -2.18 -9.34
CA ASP A 188 13.76 -3.14 -8.34
C ASP A 188 12.72 -3.48 -7.25
N ASN A 189 11.43 -3.51 -7.58
CA ASN A 189 10.39 -3.90 -6.63
C ASN A 189 10.19 -5.41 -6.69
N HIS A 190 10.37 -6.09 -5.55
CA HIS A 190 10.16 -7.53 -5.45
C HIS A 190 8.71 -7.83 -5.03
N ILE A 191 7.93 -8.32 -5.99
CA ILE A 191 6.51 -8.62 -5.81
C ILE A 191 6.30 -10.13 -5.72
N VAL A 192 5.66 -10.57 -4.64
CA VAL A 192 5.39 -11.98 -4.33
C VAL A 192 3.87 -12.17 -4.21
N PRO A 193 3.18 -12.48 -5.31
CA PRO A 193 1.75 -12.73 -5.31
C PRO A 193 1.45 -14.20 -5.03
N THR A 194 0.55 -14.44 -4.09
CA THR A 194 0.22 -15.79 -3.61
C THR A 194 -1.26 -15.96 -3.31
N THR A 195 -1.73 -17.20 -3.42
CA THR A 195 -3.08 -17.63 -3.05
C THR A 195 -3.02 -18.87 -2.18
N VAL A 196 -4.03 -19.04 -1.33
CA VAL A 196 -4.22 -20.26 -0.54
C VAL A 196 -5.09 -21.24 -1.33
N THR A 197 -4.74 -22.53 -1.36
CA THR A 197 -5.66 -23.56 -1.85
C THR A 197 -6.71 -23.84 -0.77
N SER A 198 -7.99 -23.86 -1.15
CA SER A 198 -9.15 -23.85 -0.25
C SER A 198 -9.28 -25.06 0.71
N GLU A 199 -8.29 -25.96 0.79
CA GLU A 199 -8.31 -27.15 1.64
C GLU A 199 -7.98 -26.87 3.11
N THR A 200 -7.35 -25.74 3.45
CA THR A 200 -7.11 -25.34 4.83
C THR A 200 -8.18 -24.39 5.34
N LYS A 201 -9.40 -24.92 5.54
CA LYS A 201 -10.35 -24.29 6.49
C LYS A 201 -9.76 -24.40 7.89
N THR A 202 -8.96 -23.42 8.29
CA THR A 202 -8.57 -23.28 9.69
C THR A 202 -9.82 -23.09 10.52
N VAL A 203 -9.96 -23.96 11.52
CA VAL A 203 -10.98 -23.91 12.56
C VAL A 203 -11.08 -22.47 13.04
N ALA A 204 -12.30 -21.92 13.10
CA ALA A 204 -12.55 -20.57 13.59
C ALA A 204 -11.81 -20.37 14.92
N ALA A 205 -10.68 -19.66 14.89
CA ALA A 205 -9.98 -19.31 16.09
C ALA A 205 -10.86 -18.30 16.83
N ASN A 206 -11.43 -18.70 17.97
CA ASN A 206 -12.26 -17.81 18.80
C ASN A 206 -11.48 -16.59 19.32
N SER A 207 -10.15 -16.55 19.15
CA SER A 207 -9.27 -15.44 19.52
C SER A 207 -8.79 -14.68 18.28
N CYS A 208 -9.04 -13.36 18.27
CA CYS A 208 -8.58 -12.42 17.23
C CYS A 208 -7.06 -12.52 17.00
N PHE A 209 -6.27 -12.46 18.08
CA PHE A 209 -4.81 -12.51 18.01
C PHE A 209 -4.28 -13.83 17.41
N HIS A 210 -4.85 -14.98 17.79
CA HIS A 210 -4.40 -16.26 17.25
C HIS A 210 -4.73 -16.40 15.75
N ALA A 211 -5.87 -15.88 15.31
CA ALA A 211 -6.22 -15.85 13.88
C ALA A 211 -5.20 -15.01 13.10
N GLN A 212 -4.85 -13.82 13.62
CA GLN A 212 -3.89 -12.91 13.00
C GLN A 212 -2.48 -13.48 12.94
N VAL A 213 -1.96 -14.00 14.06
CA VAL A 213 -0.64 -14.64 14.09
C VAL A 213 -0.60 -15.87 13.19
N GLY A 214 -1.65 -16.68 13.21
CA GLY A 214 -1.75 -17.84 12.33
C GLY A 214 -1.69 -17.47 10.85
N SER A 215 -2.41 -16.43 10.43
CA SER A 215 -2.39 -15.92 9.06
C SER A 215 -0.98 -15.47 8.65
N LEU A 216 -0.36 -14.59 9.45
CA LEU A 216 0.98 -14.05 9.17
C LEU A 216 2.09 -15.10 9.07
N LEU A 217 1.96 -16.23 9.79
CA LEU A 217 2.95 -17.30 9.80
C LEU A 217 2.69 -18.38 8.73
N THR A 218 1.59 -18.30 7.98
CA THR A 218 1.23 -19.30 6.98
C THR A 218 1.91 -19.00 5.64
N ILE A 219 3.07 -19.63 5.39
CA ILE A 219 3.82 -19.48 4.11
C ILE A 219 3.86 -20.79 3.30
N ASN A 220 3.98 -21.95 3.96
CA ASN A 220 4.25 -23.23 3.28
C ASN A 220 3.10 -23.77 2.42
N ALA A 221 1.87 -23.24 2.60
CA ALA A 221 0.69 -23.67 1.86
C ALA A 221 0.33 -22.73 0.69
N LEU A 222 1.19 -21.75 0.41
CA LEU A 222 0.93 -20.73 -0.60
C LEU A 222 1.36 -21.19 -1.99
N GLN A 223 0.51 -20.91 -2.98
CA GLN A 223 0.81 -21.07 -4.39
C GLN A 223 0.93 -19.71 -5.07
N SER A 224 1.62 -19.67 -6.22
CA SER A 224 1.71 -18.44 -7.02
C SER A 224 0.32 -17.99 -7.47
N LEU A 225 0.04 -16.70 -7.36
CA LEU A 225 -1.17 -16.06 -7.87
C LEU A 225 -0.85 -15.26 -9.13
N ASP A 226 -1.66 -15.39 -10.18
CA ASP A 226 -1.54 -14.57 -11.38
C ASP A 226 -2.07 -13.14 -11.11
N VAL A 227 -1.21 -12.15 -11.33
CA VAL A 227 -1.47 -10.73 -11.09
C VAL A 227 -0.86 -9.87 -12.20
N VAL A 228 -1.31 -8.63 -12.29
CA VAL A 228 -0.61 -7.57 -13.00
C VAL A 228 0.30 -6.86 -11.99
N MET A 229 1.61 -7.07 -12.10
CA MET A 229 2.59 -6.46 -11.18
C MET A 229 2.67 -4.95 -11.37
N VAL A 230 2.72 -4.47 -12.61
CA VAL A 230 2.70 -3.05 -12.93
C VAL A 230 1.71 -2.80 -14.06
N LYS A 231 0.78 -1.88 -13.85
CA LYS A 231 -0.15 -1.36 -14.86
C LYS A 231 0.09 0.13 -15.06
N VAL A 232 0.43 0.53 -16.28
CA VAL A 232 0.51 1.93 -16.69
C VAL A 232 -0.73 2.25 -17.53
N GLU A 233 -1.58 3.14 -17.03
CA GLU A 233 -2.77 3.59 -17.74
C GLU A 233 -2.41 4.60 -18.85
N ALA A 234 -3.30 4.80 -19.81
CA ALA A 234 -3.03 5.62 -21.00
C ALA A 234 -2.72 7.11 -20.70
N GLU A 235 -3.25 7.64 -19.60
CA GLU A 235 -2.99 9.00 -19.12
C GLU A 235 -1.64 9.15 -18.42
N SER A 236 -0.90 8.05 -18.26
CA SER A 236 0.43 8.03 -17.68
C SER A 236 1.48 7.69 -18.72
N GLN A 237 2.37 8.63 -19.02
CA GLN A 237 3.34 8.50 -20.13
C GLN A 237 4.76 8.80 -19.69
N GLN A 238 5.73 8.45 -20.53
CA GLN A 238 7.15 8.72 -20.30
C GLN A 238 7.68 8.13 -18.99
N ASN A 239 7.05 7.07 -18.50
CA ASN A 239 7.48 6.37 -17.29
C ASN A 239 8.63 5.42 -17.62
N THR A 240 9.41 5.09 -16.61
CA THR A 240 10.48 4.10 -16.68
C THR A 240 10.19 2.98 -15.70
N ILE A 241 9.96 1.77 -16.21
CA ILE A 241 9.65 0.58 -15.42
C ILE A 241 10.77 -0.45 -15.60
N LEU A 242 11.51 -0.76 -14.54
CA LEU A 242 12.65 -1.65 -14.57
C LEU A 242 12.52 -2.71 -13.48
N ASP A 243 12.84 -3.97 -13.81
CA ASP A 243 13.04 -5.07 -12.86
C ASP A 243 11.92 -5.22 -11.80
N SER A 244 10.69 -4.86 -12.18
CA SER A 244 9.50 -4.86 -11.32
C SER A 244 8.38 -5.75 -11.89
N GLY A 245 8.76 -6.76 -12.68
CA GLY A 245 7.88 -7.74 -13.32
C GLY A 245 8.39 -8.19 -14.68
N CYS A 246 8.01 -9.40 -15.11
CA CYS A 246 8.32 -9.89 -16.45
C CYS A 246 7.34 -9.35 -17.51
N ASP A 247 7.58 -9.64 -18.79
CA ASP A 247 6.73 -9.16 -19.89
C ASP A 247 5.24 -9.53 -19.74
N ALA A 248 4.91 -10.69 -19.16
CA ALA A 248 3.53 -11.12 -18.94
C ALA A 248 2.84 -10.46 -17.72
N GLN A 249 3.63 -9.86 -16.84
CA GLN A 249 3.19 -9.27 -15.58
C GLN A 249 3.10 -7.74 -15.65
N VAL A 250 3.63 -7.12 -16.70
CA VAL A 250 3.63 -5.66 -16.88
C VAL A 250 2.75 -5.27 -18.06
N VAL A 251 1.72 -4.49 -17.79
CA VAL A 251 0.81 -3.92 -18.80
C VAL A 251 1.21 -2.47 -19.04
N ILE A 252 1.79 -2.21 -20.21
CA ILE A 252 2.40 -0.91 -20.56
C ILE A 252 2.39 -0.69 -22.08
N ASP A 253 2.15 0.55 -22.50
CA ASP A 253 2.45 1.00 -23.87
C ASP A 253 3.94 1.33 -23.99
N ARG A 254 4.70 0.47 -24.68
CA ARG A 254 6.16 0.60 -24.87
C ARG A 254 6.56 1.67 -25.86
N THR A 255 5.63 2.25 -26.62
CA THR A 255 5.92 3.37 -27.52
C THR A 255 5.99 4.69 -26.76
N LEU A 256 5.33 4.76 -25.60
CA LEU A 256 5.24 5.94 -24.75
C LEU A 256 6.03 5.81 -23.44
N ASN A 257 6.54 4.62 -23.10
CA ASN A 257 7.24 4.35 -21.85
C ASN A 257 8.47 3.45 -22.05
N ALA A 258 9.46 3.61 -21.18
CA ALA A 258 10.64 2.74 -21.14
C ALA A 258 10.37 1.53 -20.23
N PHE A 259 10.65 0.33 -20.73
CA PHE A 259 10.45 -0.91 -19.98
C PHE A 259 11.65 -1.86 -20.09
N ARG A 260 12.10 -2.37 -18.95
CA ARG A 260 13.00 -3.52 -18.84
C ARG A 260 12.35 -4.57 -17.93
N ALA A 261 12.06 -5.73 -18.50
CA ALA A 261 11.51 -6.86 -17.76
C ALA A 261 12.51 -7.42 -16.74
N THR A 262 12.00 -7.89 -15.60
CA THR A 262 12.78 -8.75 -14.69
C THR A 262 13.22 -10.00 -15.46
N PRO A 263 14.52 -10.34 -15.48
CA PRO A 263 14.99 -11.56 -16.13
C PRO A 263 14.30 -12.81 -15.57
N VAL A 264 13.86 -13.69 -16.46
CA VAL A 264 13.33 -15.02 -16.10
C VAL A 264 14.37 -16.09 -16.42
N PRO A 265 14.51 -17.15 -15.62
CA PRO A 265 15.37 -18.28 -15.96
C PRO A 265 15.00 -18.83 -17.35
N GLY A 266 16.01 -19.11 -18.17
CA GLY A 266 15.79 -19.81 -19.44
C GLY A 266 15.30 -21.24 -19.16
N ILE A 267 14.24 -21.65 -19.84
CA ILE A 267 13.90 -23.08 -19.98
C ILE A 267 14.81 -23.68 -21.04
#